data_AF-A0A0F2NJE0-F1
#
_entry.id   AF-A0A0F2NJE0-F1
#
_cell.length_a   1.000
_cell.length_b   1.000
_cell.length_c   1.000
_cell.angle_alpha   90.00
_cell.angle_beta   90.00
_cell.angle_gamma   90.00
#
_symmetry.space_group_name_H-M   'P 1'
#
loop_
_entity.id
_entity.type
_entity.pdbx_description
1 polymer ?
#
loop_
_entity_poly.entity_id
_entity_poly.type
_entity_poly.pdbx_seq_one_letter_code
_entity_poly.pdbx_strand_id
1 'polypeptide(L)'
;RDRFLWILNKMKADGNYHIYAYCLMYNHVHLLMKEGKDSIQRTMKRIGVSYVYYFNSKYQRVGHLFQDRFRSEEVEEDSHVLAAARYIHNNPVKAGMVRRVNDYKWSSYTEYINKNGNREGLVEKSFLLSMLSDSKGRAIELFKEHTREKAIDEFIDCEETELKGINKEDLERIISNILRNSGQTLESIKECGDKSVRNRLIRELKETTGISVRELSRLLEISKDIVFRA
;
A
#
# COMPACT_ATOMS: atom_id res chain seq x y z
N ARG A 1 1.19 7.87 -10.35
CA ARG A 1 -0.04 7.03 -10.36
C ARG A 1 -0.68 6.98 -11.74
N ASP A 2 -1.03 8.10 -12.39
CA ASP A 2 -1.62 8.07 -13.76
C ASP A 2 -0.79 7.28 -14.76
N ARG A 3 0.54 7.50 -14.76
CA ARG A 3 1.43 6.75 -15.64
C ARG A 3 1.44 5.24 -15.36
N PHE A 4 1.30 4.84 -14.09
CA PHE A 4 1.22 3.43 -13.74
C PHE A 4 -0.06 2.81 -14.32
N LEU A 5 -1.21 3.47 -14.15
CA LEU A 5 -2.48 3.05 -14.74
C LEU A 5 -2.43 3.02 -16.27
N TRP A 6 -1.77 3.99 -16.90
CA TRP A 6 -1.55 3.99 -18.34
C TRP A 6 -0.69 2.79 -18.79
N ILE A 7 0.36 2.44 -18.04
CA ILE A 7 1.18 1.25 -18.32
C ILE A 7 0.34 -0.02 -18.19
N LEU A 8 -0.45 -0.14 -17.12
CA LEU A 8 -1.36 -1.28 -16.96
C LEU A 8 -2.28 -1.38 -18.18
N ASN A 9 -2.99 -0.32 -18.53
CA ASN A 9 -3.91 -0.34 -19.66
C ASN A 9 -3.21 -0.68 -20.98
N LYS A 10 -2.02 -0.11 -21.23
CA LYS A 10 -1.24 -0.38 -22.43
C LYS A 10 -0.81 -1.85 -22.53
N MET A 11 -0.35 -2.45 -21.44
CA MET A 11 0.15 -3.83 -21.43
C MET A 11 -0.97 -4.87 -21.49
N LYS A 12 -2.21 -4.48 -21.17
CA LYS A 12 -3.42 -5.29 -21.28
C LYS A 12 -3.88 -5.51 -22.73
N ALA A 13 -3.58 -4.57 -23.63
CA ALA A 13 -4.20 -4.45 -24.97
C ALA A 13 -4.14 -5.72 -25.86
N ASP A 14 -3.24 -6.66 -25.60
CA ASP A 14 -3.09 -7.89 -26.39
C ASP A 14 -3.72 -9.14 -25.74
N GLY A 15 -4.48 -8.99 -24.64
CA GLY A 15 -5.02 -10.12 -23.86
C GLY A 15 -3.96 -10.85 -23.05
N ASN A 16 -2.88 -10.15 -22.69
CA ASN A 16 -1.79 -10.72 -21.89
C ASN A 16 -2.24 -11.09 -20.47
N TYR A 17 -3.22 -10.37 -19.94
CA TYR A 17 -3.81 -10.58 -18.62
C TYR A 17 -5.14 -9.82 -18.49
N HIS A 18 -5.88 -10.14 -17.42
CA HIS A 18 -7.13 -9.50 -17.04
C HIS A 18 -6.97 -8.81 -15.68
N ILE A 19 -7.64 -7.66 -15.47
CA ILE A 19 -7.71 -6.99 -14.16
C ILE A 19 -9.17 -6.92 -13.74
N TYR A 20 -9.45 -7.37 -12.52
CA TYR A 20 -10.78 -7.29 -11.91
C TYR A 20 -10.84 -6.18 -10.86
N ALA A 21 -9.79 -5.98 -10.07
CA ALA A 21 -9.73 -4.87 -9.12
C ALA A 21 -8.31 -4.34 -8.99
N TYR A 22 -8.18 -3.06 -8.66
CA TYR A 22 -6.92 -2.43 -8.30
C TYR A 22 -7.12 -1.35 -7.23
N CYS A 23 -6.07 -1.13 -6.44
CA CYS A 23 -5.91 0.02 -5.57
C CYS A 23 -4.44 0.44 -5.50
N LEU A 24 -4.12 1.68 -5.88
CA LEU A 24 -2.76 2.22 -5.81
C LEU A 24 -2.62 3.01 -4.51
N MET A 25 -1.98 2.42 -3.50
CA MET A 25 -1.66 3.06 -2.21
C MET A 25 -0.53 4.10 -2.38
N TYR A 26 -0.05 4.71 -1.29
CA TYR A 26 1.08 5.67 -1.36
C TYR A 26 2.43 4.98 -1.59
N ASN A 27 2.60 3.80 -1.01
CA ASN A 27 3.85 3.03 -0.94
C ASN A 27 3.79 1.70 -1.70
N HIS A 28 2.61 1.17 -2.00
CA HIS A 28 2.44 -0.10 -2.72
C HIS A 28 1.18 -0.11 -3.60
N VAL A 29 0.91 -1.23 -4.28
CA VAL A 29 -0.23 -1.41 -5.18
C VAL A 29 -0.83 -2.80 -4.95
N HIS A 30 -2.15 -2.89 -4.82
CA HIS A 30 -2.88 -4.17 -4.87
C HIS A 30 -3.57 -4.34 -6.22
N LEU A 31 -3.53 -5.55 -6.76
CA LEU A 31 -4.12 -5.93 -8.03
C LEU A 31 -4.79 -7.30 -7.88
N LEU A 32 -6.06 -7.41 -8.29
CA LEU A 32 -6.75 -8.68 -8.52
C LEU A 32 -6.71 -8.93 -10.02
N MET A 33 -5.97 -9.96 -10.42
CA MET A 33 -5.61 -10.22 -11.80
C MET A 33 -5.79 -11.70 -12.14
N LYS A 34 -6.05 -11.98 -13.42
CA LYS A 34 -6.02 -13.33 -13.98
C LYS A 34 -5.03 -13.39 -15.13
N GLU A 35 -4.29 -14.50 -15.20
CA GLU A 35 -3.40 -14.79 -16.31
C GLU A 35 -4.15 -14.84 -17.63
N GLY A 36 -3.55 -14.28 -18.68
CA GLY A 36 -4.01 -14.40 -20.05
C GLY A 36 -3.00 -15.19 -20.86
N LYS A 37 -2.49 -14.60 -21.94
CA LYS A 37 -1.39 -15.19 -22.73
C LYS A 37 -0.05 -15.23 -22.01
N ASP A 38 0.17 -14.31 -21.06
CA ASP A 38 1.39 -14.20 -20.27
C ASP A 38 1.11 -14.63 -18.83
N SER A 39 2.12 -15.25 -18.20
CA SER A 39 2.06 -15.54 -16.77
C SER A 39 2.11 -14.26 -15.92
N ILE A 40 1.61 -14.30 -14.68
CA ILE A 40 1.65 -13.16 -13.76
C ILE A 40 3.08 -12.66 -13.58
N GLN A 41 4.07 -13.57 -13.48
CA GLN A 41 5.47 -13.19 -13.29
C GLN A 41 5.99 -12.34 -14.47
N ARG A 42 5.68 -12.73 -15.71
CA ARG A 42 6.08 -11.98 -16.92
C ARG A 42 5.37 -10.64 -17.01
N THR A 43 4.07 -10.64 -16.73
CA THR A 43 3.22 -9.45 -16.70
C THR A 43 3.75 -8.42 -15.70
N MET A 44 3.96 -8.83 -14.45
CA MET A 44 4.47 -7.96 -13.38
C MET A 44 5.89 -7.45 -13.68
N LYS A 45 6.75 -8.28 -14.27
CA LYS A 45 8.08 -7.84 -14.72
C LYS A 45 7.98 -6.73 -15.76
N ARG A 46 7.13 -6.87 -16.79
CA ARG A 46 6.96 -5.86 -17.85
C ARG A 46 6.40 -4.54 -17.31
N ILE A 47 5.39 -4.61 -16.44
CA ILE A 47 4.81 -3.45 -15.78
C ILE A 47 5.87 -2.75 -14.91
N GLY A 48 6.57 -3.51 -14.07
CA GLY A 48 7.57 -3.01 -13.15
C GLY A 48 8.72 -2.31 -13.87
N VAL A 49 9.34 -2.97 -14.86
CA VAL A 49 10.44 -2.40 -15.65
C VAL A 49 9.99 -1.13 -16.37
N SER A 50 8.83 -1.15 -17.02
CA SER A 50 8.29 0.02 -17.74
C SER A 50 8.08 1.21 -16.81
N TYR A 51 7.57 0.97 -15.60
CA TYR A 51 7.31 2.04 -14.64
C TYR A 51 8.60 2.57 -14.00
N VAL A 52 9.54 1.69 -13.63
CA VAL A 52 10.86 2.08 -13.10
C VAL A 52 11.60 2.94 -14.12
N TYR A 53 11.64 2.51 -15.38
CA TYR A 53 12.29 3.27 -16.45
C TYR A 53 11.70 4.68 -16.59
N TYR A 54 10.37 4.78 -16.67
CA TYR A 54 9.69 6.08 -16.72
C TYR A 54 9.99 6.93 -15.48
N PHE A 55 9.91 6.35 -14.28
CA PHE A 55 10.06 7.10 -13.03
C PHE A 55 11.49 7.64 -12.89
N ASN A 56 12.48 6.78 -13.13
CA ASN A 56 13.88 7.15 -13.07
C ASN A 56 14.24 8.23 -14.10
N SER A 57 13.74 8.09 -15.34
CA SER A 57 13.92 9.12 -16.38
C SER A 57 13.26 10.45 -15.99
N LYS A 58 12.00 10.43 -15.53
CA LYS A 58 11.24 11.63 -15.16
C LYS A 58 11.86 12.39 -13.98
N TYR A 59 12.34 11.67 -12.98
CA TYR A 59 12.87 12.26 -11.75
C TYR A 59 14.40 12.25 -11.67
N GLN A 60 15.09 11.95 -12.79
CA GLN A 60 16.55 11.89 -12.88
C GLN A 60 17.19 11.02 -11.78
N ARG A 61 16.57 9.87 -11.49
CA ARG A 61 17.04 8.90 -10.51
C ARG A 61 17.71 7.72 -11.17
N VAL A 62 18.58 7.05 -10.43
CA VAL A 62 19.21 5.78 -10.80
C VAL A 62 18.92 4.73 -9.73
N GLY A 63 18.96 3.45 -10.12
CA GLY A 63 18.76 2.32 -9.22
C GLY A 63 17.30 1.86 -9.07
N HIS A 64 17.06 1.06 -8.03
CA HIS A 64 15.79 0.40 -7.78
C HIS A 64 14.69 1.38 -7.30
N LEU A 65 13.47 1.15 -7.77
CA LEU A 65 12.28 1.88 -7.32
C LEU A 65 11.41 1.07 -6.36
N PHE A 66 11.12 -0.19 -6.71
CA PHE A 66 10.39 -1.11 -5.85
C PHE A 66 11.32 -1.71 -4.81
N GLN A 67 10.81 -1.85 -3.58
CA GLN A 67 11.59 -2.33 -2.44
C GLN A 67 11.93 -3.82 -2.55
N ASP A 68 11.00 -4.63 -3.08
CA ASP A 68 11.14 -6.08 -3.20
C ASP A 68 10.37 -6.58 -4.43
N ARG A 69 10.43 -7.88 -4.70
CA ARG A 69 9.57 -8.60 -5.65
C ARG A 69 8.10 -8.48 -5.24
N PHE A 70 7.22 -8.65 -6.23
CA PHE A 70 5.79 -8.76 -5.94
C PHE A 70 5.50 -10.03 -5.11
N ARG A 71 4.47 -9.96 -4.28
CA ARG A 71 3.86 -11.12 -3.61
C ARG A 71 2.54 -11.43 -4.31
N SER A 72 2.15 -12.70 -4.30
CA SER A 72 0.90 -13.16 -4.90
C SER A 72 0.30 -14.29 -4.09
N GLU A 73 -1.02 -14.30 -4.02
CA GLU A 73 -1.85 -15.36 -3.46
C GLU A 73 -2.80 -15.84 -4.57
N GLU A 74 -3.04 -17.14 -4.66
CA GLU A 74 -4.01 -17.70 -5.60
C GLU A 74 -5.42 -17.58 -5.03
N VAL A 75 -6.38 -17.19 -5.86
CA VAL A 75 -7.78 -17.03 -5.48
C VAL A 75 -8.61 -17.91 -6.41
N GLU A 76 -8.99 -19.09 -5.93
CA GLU A 76 -9.65 -20.13 -6.74
C GLU A 76 -11.17 -20.17 -6.57
N GLU A 77 -11.70 -19.75 -5.41
CA GLU A 77 -13.14 -19.77 -5.12
C GLU A 77 -13.81 -18.43 -5.45
N ASP A 78 -15.01 -18.48 -6.04
CA ASP A 78 -15.77 -17.28 -6.43
C ASP A 78 -16.07 -16.35 -5.24
N SER A 79 -16.39 -16.92 -4.07
CA SER A 79 -16.56 -16.19 -2.81
C SER A 79 -15.29 -15.41 -2.44
N HIS A 80 -14.13 -16.05 -2.62
CA HIS A 80 -12.83 -15.49 -2.33
C HIS A 80 -12.46 -14.38 -3.34
N VAL A 81 -12.87 -14.49 -4.60
CA VAL A 81 -12.70 -13.43 -5.63
C VAL A 81 -13.42 -12.14 -5.23
N LEU A 82 -14.70 -12.24 -4.84
CA LEU A 82 -15.46 -11.07 -4.39
C LEU A 82 -14.91 -10.50 -3.09
N ALA A 83 -14.48 -11.35 -2.15
CA ALA A 83 -13.80 -10.92 -0.93
C ALA A 83 -12.50 -10.16 -1.23
N ALA A 84 -11.70 -10.63 -2.19
CA ALA A 84 -10.45 -9.97 -2.60
C ALA A 84 -10.71 -8.59 -3.18
N ALA A 85 -11.73 -8.45 -4.04
CA ALA A 85 -12.13 -7.16 -4.57
C ALA A 85 -12.55 -6.18 -3.46
N ARG A 86 -13.36 -6.64 -2.49
CA ARG A 86 -13.76 -5.86 -1.31
C ARG A 86 -12.56 -5.43 -0.48
N TYR A 87 -11.62 -6.33 -0.22
CA TYR A 87 -10.40 -6.04 0.53
C TYR A 87 -9.56 -4.97 -0.20
N ILE A 88 -9.27 -5.16 -1.49
CA ILE A 88 -8.51 -4.21 -2.31
C ILE A 88 -9.14 -2.82 -2.29
N HIS A 89 -10.47 -2.74 -2.45
CA HIS A 89 -11.16 -1.45 -2.46
C HIS A 89 -11.17 -0.78 -1.09
N ASN A 90 -11.27 -1.54 0.01
CA ASN A 90 -11.29 -1.01 1.37
C ASN A 90 -9.91 -0.66 1.95
N ASN A 91 -8.81 -1.06 1.32
CA ASN A 91 -7.44 -0.75 1.80
C ASN A 91 -7.20 0.74 2.16
N PRO A 92 -7.63 1.72 1.35
CA PRO A 92 -7.50 3.15 1.69
C PRO A 92 -8.29 3.56 2.94
N VAL A 93 -9.40 2.89 3.25
CA VAL A 93 -10.18 3.12 4.47
C VAL A 93 -9.47 2.48 5.67
N LYS A 94 -9.00 1.23 5.51
CA LYS A 94 -8.20 0.50 6.51
C LYS A 94 -6.96 1.30 6.92
N ALA A 95 -6.23 1.86 5.95
CA ALA A 95 -5.05 2.69 6.17
C ALA A 95 -5.36 4.14 6.63
N GLY A 96 -6.63 4.47 6.92
CA GLY A 96 -7.04 5.80 7.40
C GLY A 96 -6.86 6.94 6.38
N MET A 97 -6.66 6.63 5.09
CA MET A 97 -6.42 7.64 4.05
C MET A 97 -7.69 8.37 3.62
N VAL A 98 -8.84 7.69 3.71
CA VAL A 98 -10.17 8.23 3.42
C VAL A 98 -11.21 7.64 4.37
N ARG A 99 -12.33 8.33 4.58
CA ARG A 99 -13.44 7.83 5.42
C ARG A 99 -14.37 6.88 4.68
N ARG A 100 -14.47 7.00 3.36
CA ARG A 100 -15.34 6.17 2.52
C ARG A 100 -14.57 5.68 1.31
N VAL A 101 -14.87 4.45 0.89
CA VAL A 101 -14.25 3.80 -0.28
C VAL A 101 -14.36 4.66 -1.55
N ASN A 102 -15.49 5.36 -1.73
CA ASN A 102 -15.74 6.25 -2.87
C ASN A 102 -14.82 7.47 -2.96
N ASP A 103 -14.24 7.89 -1.84
CA ASP A 103 -13.45 9.12 -1.77
C ASP A 103 -12.03 8.89 -2.34
N TYR A 104 -11.64 7.62 -2.57
CA TYR A 104 -10.30 7.28 -3.05
C TYR A 104 -10.23 7.09 -4.58
N LYS A 105 -9.78 8.13 -5.28
CA LYS A 105 -9.69 8.17 -6.76
C LYS A 105 -8.68 7.20 -7.41
N TRP A 106 -7.80 6.59 -6.62
CA TRP A 106 -6.75 5.68 -7.11
C TRP A 106 -7.10 4.21 -6.90
N SER A 107 -8.39 3.93 -6.71
CA SER A 107 -8.99 2.61 -6.70
C SER A 107 -9.99 2.46 -7.85
N SER A 108 -10.14 1.22 -8.31
CA SER A 108 -11.15 0.82 -9.30
C SER A 108 -12.59 0.87 -8.79
N TYR A 109 -12.83 1.03 -7.48
CA TYR A 109 -14.20 0.97 -6.92
C TYR A 109 -15.19 1.92 -7.61
N THR A 110 -14.74 3.15 -7.90
CA THR A 110 -15.58 4.15 -8.59
C THR A 110 -15.94 3.75 -10.02
N GLU A 111 -15.15 2.90 -10.68
CA GLU A 111 -15.45 2.36 -12.01
C GLU A 111 -16.63 1.37 -11.97
N TYR A 112 -16.83 0.69 -10.84
CA TYR A 112 -17.95 -0.25 -10.61
C TYR A 112 -19.26 0.47 -10.34
N ILE A 113 -19.24 1.49 -9.47
CA ILE A 113 -20.48 2.10 -8.96
C ILE A 113 -20.99 3.26 -9.81
N ASN A 114 -20.14 3.88 -10.63
CA ASN A 114 -20.53 5.01 -11.47
C ASN A 114 -21.00 4.51 -12.83
N LYS A 115 -22.25 4.86 -13.19
CA LYS A 115 -22.84 4.54 -14.50
C LYS A 115 -22.05 5.12 -15.68
N ASN A 116 -21.32 6.23 -15.46
CA ASN A 116 -20.57 7.00 -16.46
C ASN A 116 -19.07 7.09 -16.14
N GLY A 117 -18.48 6.12 -15.43
CA GLY A 117 -17.08 6.19 -14.99
C GLY A 117 -16.11 6.36 -16.17
N ASN A 118 -15.42 7.51 -16.23
CA ASN A 118 -14.51 8.00 -17.28
C ASN A 118 -13.26 7.13 -17.58
N ARG A 119 -13.14 5.92 -17.04
CA ARG A 119 -12.04 4.98 -17.32
C ARG A 119 -12.64 3.70 -17.89
N GLU A 120 -13.14 3.79 -19.11
CA GLU A 120 -13.53 2.59 -19.84
C GLU A 120 -12.27 1.75 -20.14
N GLY A 121 -12.24 0.52 -19.65
CA GLY A 121 -11.38 -0.53 -20.23
C GLY A 121 -10.30 -1.12 -19.32
N LEU A 122 -9.93 -0.50 -18.20
CA LEU A 122 -8.87 -1.08 -17.35
C LEU A 122 -9.37 -2.32 -16.59
N VAL A 123 -10.48 -2.21 -15.87
CA VAL A 123 -11.09 -3.35 -15.17
C VAL A 123 -12.21 -4.03 -15.96
N GLU A 124 -12.26 -5.36 -15.89
CA GLU A 124 -13.30 -6.19 -16.49
C GLU A 124 -14.48 -6.38 -15.54
N LYS A 125 -15.26 -5.30 -15.42
CA LYS A 125 -16.36 -5.20 -14.45
C LYS A 125 -17.40 -6.29 -14.59
N SER A 126 -17.66 -6.74 -15.82
CA SER A 126 -18.67 -7.75 -16.10
C SER A 126 -18.43 -9.04 -15.32
N PHE A 127 -17.16 -9.43 -15.11
CA PHE A 127 -16.81 -10.65 -14.39
C PHE A 127 -17.27 -10.62 -12.95
N LEU A 128 -16.91 -9.58 -12.18
CA LEU A 128 -17.33 -9.48 -10.78
C LEU A 128 -18.83 -9.16 -10.65
N LEU A 129 -19.38 -8.36 -11.55
CA LEU A 129 -20.81 -8.02 -11.50
C LEU A 129 -21.70 -9.22 -11.82
N SER A 130 -21.31 -10.09 -12.77
CA SER A 130 -22.08 -11.29 -13.10
C SER A 130 -22.10 -12.33 -11.99
N MET A 131 -21.09 -12.35 -11.10
CA MET A 131 -21.10 -13.20 -9.90
C MET A 131 -22.20 -12.81 -8.90
N LEU A 132 -22.70 -11.57 -8.96
CA LEU A 132 -23.70 -11.04 -8.04
C LEU A 132 -25.11 -11.07 -8.63
N SER A 133 -25.27 -10.69 -9.89
CA SER A 133 -26.57 -10.71 -10.59
C SER A 133 -26.43 -10.53 -12.10
N ASP A 134 -27.32 -11.15 -12.86
CA ASP A 134 -27.45 -10.88 -14.31
C ASP A 134 -27.97 -9.47 -14.63
N SER A 135 -28.73 -8.87 -13.70
CA SER A 135 -29.19 -7.50 -13.86
C SER A 135 -28.09 -6.52 -13.45
N LYS A 136 -27.50 -5.82 -14.42
CA LYS A 136 -26.43 -4.82 -14.17
C LYS A 136 -26.77 -3.82 -13.07
N GLY A 137 -28.02 -3.36 -13.01
CA GLY A 137 -28.47 -2.44 -11.95
C GLY A 137 -28.43 -3.09 -10.57
N ARG A 138 -28.97 -4.31 -10.44
CA ARG A 138 -28.96 -5.08 -9.20
C ARG A 138 -27.55 -5.48 -8.79
N ALA A 139 -26.71 -5.92 -9.73
CA ALA A 139 -25.32 -6.28 -9.48
C ALA A 139 -24.52 -5.12 -8.88
N ILE A 140 -24.71 -3.89 -9.37
CA ILE A 140 -24.05 -2.71 -8.82
C ILE A 140 -24.48 -2.43 -7.37
N GLU A 141 -25.77 -2.57 -7.06
CA GLU A 141 -26.25 -2.39 -5.68
C GLU A 141 -25.72 -3.48 -4.74
N LEU A 142 -25.77 -4.75 -5.16
CA LEU A 142 -25.17 -5.86 -4.42
C LEU A 142 -23.65 -5.66 -4.22
N PHE A 143 -22.94 -5.14 -5.23
CA PHE A 143 -21.51 -4.86 -5.12
C PHE A 143 -21.21 -3.78 -4.08
N LYS A 144 -22.05 -2.74 -3.99
CA LYS A 144 -21.96 -1.71 -2.95
C LYS A 144 -22.26 -2.26 -1.57
N GLU A 145 -23.25 -3.14 -1.45
CA GLU A 145 -23.61 -3.83 -0.19
C GLU A 145 -22.45 -4.70 0.27
N HIS A 146 -21.98 -5.61 -0.58
CA HIS A 146 -20.83 -6.47 -0.34
C HIS A 146 -19.59 -5.69 0.11
N THR A 147 -19.30 -4.55 -0.53
CA THR A 147 -18.14 -3.71 -0.18
C THR A 147 -18.23 -3.12 1.23
N ARG A 148 -19.44 -2.93 1.78
CA ARG A 148 -19.66 -2.40 3.15
C ARG A 148 -19.67 -3.49 4.22
N GLU A 149 -19.75 -4.75 3.83
CA GLU A 149 -19.69 -5.85 4.77
C GLU A 149 -18.33 -5.87 5.49
N LYS A 150 -18.33 -6.37 6.72
CA LYS A 150 -17.09 -6.59 7.45
C LYS A 150 -16.29 -7.68 6.74
N ALA A 151 -15.05 -7.35 6.37
CA ALA A 151 -14.12 -8.35 5.86
C ALA A 151 -13.80 -9.35 6.98
N ILE A 152 -14.07 -10.62 6.73
CA ILE A 152 -13.69 -11.73 7.61
C ILE A 152 -12.38 -12.35 7.08
N ASP A 153 -12.17 -12.30 5.77
CA ASP A 153 -11.04 -12.89 5.08
C ASP A 153 -9.77 -12.05 5.24
N GLU A 154 -8.66 -12.74 5.51
CA GLU A 154 -7.31 -12.17 5.54
C GLU A 154 -6.62 -12.45 4.20
N PHE A 155 -6.05 -11.41 3.60
CA PHE A 155 -5.30 -11.51 2.34
C PHE A 155 -3.84 -11.14 2.58
N ILE A 156 -2.94 -11.59 1.70
CA ILE A 156 -1.56 -11.08 1.69
C ILE A 156 -1.58 -9.55 1.61
N ASP A 157 -1.14 -8.93 2.70
CA ASP A 157 -0.82 -7.52 2.75
C ASP A 157 0.70 -7.35 2.68
N CYS A 158 1.15 -6.25 2.08
CA CYS A 158 2.47 -5.79 2.46
C CYS A 158 2.29 -5.28 3.88
N GLU A 159 3.14 -5.69 4.84
CA GLU A 159 3.19 -4.97 6.11
C GLU A 159 3.41 -3.48 5.76
N GLU A 160 2.33 -2.71 5.75
CA GLU A 160 2.42 -1.33 6.16
C GLU A 160 3.13 -1.47 7.48
N THR A 161 4.31 -0.88 7.62
CA THR A 161 4.80 -0.58 8.94
C THR A 161 3.80 0.44 9.52
N GLU A 162 2.60 -0.04 9.86
CA GLU A 162 1.90 0.33 11.05
C GLU A 162 2.96 0.20 12.12
N LEU A 163 3.25 1.33 12.75
CA LEU A 163 4.02 1.44 13.97
C LEU A 163 3.80 0.17 14.79
N LYS A 164 4.85 -0.66 14.94
CA LYS A 164 4.76 -1.86 15.77
C LYS A 164 4.20 -1.46 17.13
N GLY A 165 2.94 -1.79 17.39
CA GLY A 165 2.28 -1.86 18.69
C GLY A 165 2.19 -0.61 19.57
N ILE A 166 2.69 0.56 19.16
CA ILE A 166 2.74 1.75 20.03
C ILE A 166 2.06 2.92 19.31
N ASN A 167 0.93 3.38 19.84
CA ASN A 167 0.29 4.60 19.35
C ASN A 167 1.22 5.80 19.58
N LYS A 168 1.00 6.89 18.84
CA LYS A 168 1.90 8.06 18.87
C LYS A 168 2.06 8.65 20.30
N GLU A 169 0.99 8.65 21.09
CA GLU A 169 0.96 9.20 22.45
C GLU A 169 1.82 8.36 23.42
N ASP A 170 1.70 7.04 23.35
CA ASP A 170 2.52 6.10 24.13
C ASP A 170 3.99 6.20 23.74
N LEU A 171 4.27 6.40 22.45
CA LEU A 171 5.63 6.56 21.94
C LEU A 171 6.26 7.85 22.47
N GLU A 172 5.54 8.98 22.38
CA GLU A 172 5.97 10.27 22.93
C GLU A 172 6.21 10.19 24.44
N ARG A 173 5.38 9.44 25.17
CA ARG A 173 5.55 9.19 26.61
C ARG A 173 6.81 8.37 26.92
N ILE A 174 7.06 7.29 26.19
CA ILE A 174 8.25 6.44 26.37
C ILE A 174 9.52 7.25 26.13
N ILE A 175 9.54 8.03 25.05
CA ILE A 175 10.67 8.90 24.71
C ILE A 175 10.90 9.93 25.79
N SER A 176 9.84 10.61 26.24
CA SER A 176 9.93 11.61 27.30
C SER A 176 10.50 11.03 28.58
N ASN A 177 10.13 9.80 28.94
CA ASN A 177 10.67 9.11 30.11
C ASN A 177 12.16 8.75 29.96
N ILE A 178 12.58 8.21 28.82
CA ILE A 178 13.99 7.85 28.55
C ILE A 178 14.87 9.11 28.55
N LEU A 179 14.41 10.19 27.93
CA LEU A 179 15.12 11.47 27.91
C LEU A 179 15.26 12.08 29.31
N ARG A 180 14.18 12.03 30.11
CA ARG A 180 14.21 12.51 31.49
C ARG A 180 15.18 11.72 32.37
N ASN A 181 15.19 10.39 32.25
CA ASN A 181 16.07 9.51 33.02
C ASN A 181 17.55 9.69 32.64
N SER A 182 17.82 10.06 31.39
CA SER A 182 19.18 10.34 30.90
C SER A 182 19.61 11.80 31.06
N GLY A 183 18.72 12.68 31.54
CA GLY A 183 18.98 14.12 31.67
C GLY A 183 19.18 14.82 30.32
N GLN A 184 18.62 14.27 29.24
CA GLN A 184 18.76 14.76 27.87
C GLN A 184 17.45 15.36 27.35
N THR A 185 17.52 16.13 26.27
CA THR A 185 16.36 16.65 25.54
C THR A 185 16.38 16.16 24.09
N LEU A 186 15.29 16.35 23.36
CA LEU A 186 15.23 15.97 21.95
C LEU A 186 16.22 16.82 21.13
N GLU A 187 16.38 18.08 21.50
CA GLU A 187 17.35 19.02 20.94
C GLU A 187 18.78 18.58 21.24
N SER A 188 19.06 18.11 22.46
CA SER A 188 20.40 17.64 22.82
C SER A 188 20.83 16.39 22.07
N ILE A 189 19.89 15.57 21.56
CA ILE A 189 20.16 14.43 20.66
C ILE A 189 20.53 14.91 19.25
N LYS A 190 19.83 15.93 18.74
CA LYS A 190 20.07 16.49 17.40
C LYS A 190 21.43 17.19 17.32
N GLU A 191 21.75 17.95 18.37
CA GLU A 191 22.95 18.78 18.46
C GLU A 191 24.11 18.07 19.18
N CYS A 192 23.91 16.82 19.62
CA CYS A 192 24.86 16.11 20.48
C CYS A 192 26.26 16.04 19.87
N GLY A 193 27.22 16.74 20.50
CA GLY A 193 28.64 16.58 20.20
C GLY A 193 29.16 15.18 20.55
N ASP A 194 28.56 14.51 21.53
CA ASP A 194 28.92 13.15 21.95
C ASP A 194 28.08 12.08 21.24
N LYS A 195 28.68 11.50 20.19
CA LYS A 195 28.09 10.42 19.40
C LYS A 195 27.78 9.16 20.23
N SER A 196 28.48 8.94 21.35
CA SER A 196 28.34 7.74 22.19
C SER A 196 27.03 7.77 22.98
N VAL A 197 26.66 8.94 23.51
CA VAL A 197 25.41 9.14 24.25
C VAL A 197 24.22 9.01 23.30
N ARG A 198 24.26 9.70 22.15
CA ARG A 198 23.22 9.60 21.12
C ARG A 198 22.98 8.16 20.67
N ASN A 199 24.05 7.42 20.35
CA ASN A 199 23.91 6.07 19.83
C ASN A 199 23.33 5.11 20.90
N ARG A 200 23.69 5.31 22.17
CA ARG A 200 23.12 4.55 23.30
C ARG A 200 21.62 4.75 23.42
N LEU A 201 21.16 6.00 23.39
CA LEU A 201 19.74 6.36 23.46
C LEU A 201 18.95 5.80 22.27
N ILE A 202 19.53 5.85 21.06
CA ILE A 202 18.91 5.26 19.87
C ILE A 202 18.75 3.74 20.03
N ARG A 203 19.74 3.02 20.58
CA ARG A 203 19.61 1.58 20.85
C ARG A 203 18.54 1.29 21.89
N GLU A 204 18.54 2.01 23.00
CA GLU A 204 17.54 1.85 24.06
C GLU A 204 16.13 2.08 23.53
N LEU A 205 15.94 3.09 22.67
CA LEU A 205 14.66 3.33 22.01
C LEU A 205 14.29 2.18 21.07
N LYS A 206 15.22 1.66 20.26
CA LYS A 206 14.97 0.51 19.37
C LYS A 206 14.54 -0.73 20.16
N GLU A 207 15.24 -1.03 21.25
CA GLU A 207 14.97 -2.20 22.10
C GLU A 207 13.64 -2.06 22.85
N THR A 208 13.34 -0.88 23.38
CA THR A 208 12.12 -0.64 24.17
C THR A 208 10.86 -0.57 23.30
N THR A 209 10.96 0.02 22.11
CA THR A 209 9.78 0.34 21.29
C THR A 209 9.60 -0.58 20.09
N GLY A 210 10.66 -1.25 19.63
CA GLY A 210 10.63 -2.10 18.43
C GLY A 210 10.40 -1.34 17.12
N ILE A 211 10.43 0.01 17.13
CA ILE A 211 10.15 0.82 15.93
C ILE A 211 11.27 0.74 14.89
N SER A 212 10.92 0.97 13.63
CA SER A 212 11.87 0.91 12.52
C SER A 212 12.86 2.09 12.51
N VAL A 213 14.00 1.87 11.86
CA VAL A 213 15.03 2.92 11.62
C VAL A 213 14.43 4.17 10.95
N ARG A 214 13.42 4.00 10.09
CA ARG A 214 12.78 5.11 9.38
C ARG A 214 11.89 5.94 10.29
N GLU A 215 11.18 5.29 11.21
CA GLU A 215 10.28 5.96 12.17
C GLU A 215 11.09 6.73 13.20
N LEU A 216 12.11 6.09 13.79
CA LEU A 216 12.99 6.75 14.73
C LEU A 216 13.73 7.94 14.10
N SER A 217 14.12 7.83 12.82
CA SER A 217 14.71 8.95 12.07
C SER A 217 13.75 10.14 11.90
N ARG A 218 12.45 9.89 11.64
CA ARG A 218 11.44 10.96 11.55
C ARG A 218 11.17 11.60 12.90
N LEU A 219 11.06 10.78 13.92
CA LEU A 219 10.70 11.16 15.28
C LEU A 219 11.78 12.00 15.98
N LEU A 220 13.04 11.58 15.81
CA LEU A 220 14.19 12.29 16.37
C LEU A 220 14.72 13.39 15.42
N GLU A 221 14.15 13.52 14.22
CA GLU A 221 14.59 14.41 13.15
C GLU A 221 16.10 14.31 12.84
N ILE A 222 16.64 13.10 12.84
CA ILE A 222 18.04 12.80 12.51
C ILE A 222 18.13 11.87 11.30
N SER A 223 19.27 11.87 10.61
CA SER A 223 19.43 11.04 9.41
C SER A 223 19.27 9.53 9.69
N LYS A 224 18.68 8.81 8.73
CA LYS A 224 18.52 7.34 8.80
C LYS A 224 19.85 6.62 8.98
N ASP A 225 20.93 7.15 8.43
CA ASP A 225 22.27 6.55 8.56
C ASP A 225 22.83 6.69 9.98
N ILE A 226 22.49 7.77 10.70
CA ILE A 226 22.86 7.90 12.11
C ILE A 226 22.08 6.88 12.94
N VAL A 227 20.78 6.76 12.68
CA VAL A 227 19.92 5.78 13.37
C VAL A 227 20.36 4.36 13.08
N PHE A 228 20.70 4.04 11.83
CA PHE A 228 21.12 2.69 11.44
C PHE A 228 22.46 2.29 12.09
N ARG A 229 23.41 3.22 12.17
CA ARG A 229 24.76 2.99 12.73
C ARG A 229 24.83 3.04 14.26
N ALA A 230 23.82 3.63 14.90
CA ALA A 230 23.68 3.63 16.34
C ALA A 230 23.32 2.24 16.83
#